data_AF-A0A2Y9ANR4-F1
#
_entry.id   AF-A0A2Y9ANR4-F1
#
_cell.length_a   1.000
_cell.length_b   1.000
_cell.length_c   1.000
_cell.angle_alpha   90.00
_cell.angle_beta   90.00
_cell.angle_gamma   90.00
#
_symmetry.space_group_name_H-M   'P 1'
#
loop_
_entity.id
_entity.type
_entity.pdbx_description
1 polymer ?
#
loop_
_entity_poly.entity_id
_entity_poly.type
_entity_poly.pdbx_seq_one_letter_code
_entity_poly.pdbx_strand_id
1 'polypeptide(L)' 'MIGQRLGQDEADYPRLGKRIYRQVGVGADIADLDSLIHPVTGART' A
#
# COMPACT_ATOMS: atom_id res chain seq x y z
N MET A 1 -17.01 16.32 -6.07
CA MET A 1 -16.03 15.42 -6.72
C MET A 1 -15.87 14.22 -5.81
N ILE A 2 -16.58 13.12 -6.08
CA ILE A 2 -16.50 11.89 -5.26
C ILE A 2 -15.29 11.10 -5.78
N GLY A 3 -14.42 10.69 -4.86
CA GLY A 3 -13.05 10.24 -5.10
C GLY A 3 -12.88 9.29 -6.27
N GLN A 4 -12.08 9.72 -7.24
CA GLN A 4 -11.52 8.83 -8.24
C GLN A 4 -10.68 7.79 -7.49
N ARG A 5 -11.11 6.51 -7.51
CA ARG A 5 -10.27 5.42 -7.02
C ARG A 5 -9.04 5.39 -7.91
N LEU A 6 -7.86 5.59 -7.31
CA LEU A 6 -6.60 5.39 -8.01
C LEU A 6 -6.58 3.94 -8.52
N GLY A 7 -6.03 3.72 -9.72
CA GLY A 7 -5.92 2.39 -10.33
C GLY A 7 -5.04 1.43 -9.50
N GLN A 8 -4.33 1.99 -8.52
CA GLN A 8 -3.54 1.32 -7.50
C GLN A 8 -4.10 1.64 -6.11
N ASP A 9 -4.11 0.63 -5.25
CA ASP A 9 -4.62 0.71 -3.88
C ASP A 9 -3.78 -0.15 -2.93
N GLU A 10 -3.57 0.36 -1.73
CA GLU A 10 -2.78 -0.28 -0.68
C GLU A 10 -3.56 -0.29 0.63
N ALA A 11 -3.55 -1.41 1.35
CA ALA A 11 -4.21 -1.49 2.66
C ALA A 11 -3.41 -2.33 3.66
N ASP A 12 -3.30 -1.81 4.89
CA ASP A 12 -2.67 -2.49 6.02
C ASP A 12 -3.69 -3.30 6.83
N TYR A 13 -3.25 -4.49 7.24
CA TYR A 13 -3.94 -5.33 8.21
C TYR A 13 -3.03 -5.57 9.42
N PRO A 14 -2.95 -4.61 10.37
CA PRO A 14 -1.99 -4.67 11.47
C PRO A 14 -2.13 -5.91 12.35
N ARG A 15 -3.37 -6.39 12.54
CA ARG A 15 -3.65 -7.62 13.31
C ARG A 15 -3.07 -8.87 12.66
N LEU A 16 -2.81 -8.84 11.35
CA LEU A 16 -2.25 -9.94 10.58
C LEU A 16 -0.75 -9.72 10.27
N GLY A 17 -0.22 -8.53 10.55
CA GLY A 17 1.14 -8.16 10.14
C GLY A 17 1.32 -8.13 8.62
N LYS A 18 0.28 -7.78 7.85
CA LYS A 18 0.30 -7.83 6.37
C LYS A 18 -0.13 -6.51 5.73
N ARG A 19 0.39 -6.24 4.53
CA ARG A 19 -0.13 -5.24 3.58
C ARG A 19 -0.55 -5.92 2.28
N ILE A 20 -1.65 -5.46 1.69
CA ILE A 20 -2.07 -5.86 0.34
C ILE A 20 -1.79 -4.73 -0.65
N TYR A 21 -1.30 -5.09 -1.83
CA TYR A 21 -1.14 -4.21 -3.00
C TYR A 21 -2.11 -4.67 -4.08
N ARG A 22 -2.95 -3.75 -4.58
CA ARG A 22 -3.93 -4.02 -5.62
C ARG A 22 -3.72 -3.06 -6.78
N GLN A 23 -3.61 -3.61 -7.98
CA GLN A 23 -3.55 -2.84 -9.22
C GLN A 23 -4.60 -3.37 -10.20
N VAL A 24 -5.33 -2.48 -10.86
CA VAL A 24 -6.34 -2.86 -11.86
C VAL A 24 -5.69 -3.65 -13.00
N GLY A 25 -6.26 -4.82 -13.31
CA GLY A 25 -5.78 -5.69 -14.39
C GLY A 25 -4.61 -6.61 -14.02
N VAL A 26 -4.14 -6.56 -12.76
CA VAL A 26 -3.08 -7.43 -12.23
C VAL A 26 -3.61 -8.19 -11.00
N GLY A 27 -3.01 -9.33 -10.69
CA GLY A 27 -3.26 -10.02 -9.42
C GLY A 27 -2.88 -9.15 -8.22
N ALA A 28 -3.46 -9.44 -7.05
CA ALA A 28 -3.10 -8.75 -5.82
C ALA A 28 -1.89 -9.43 -5.15
N ASP A 29 -0.97 -8.63 -4.63
CA ASP A 29 0.18 -9.10 -3.88
C ASP A 29 0.00 -8.84 -2.38
N ILE A 30 0.55 -9.71 -1.55
CA ILE A 30 0.55 -9.58 -0.09
C ILE A 30 1.99 -9.59 0.41
N ALA A 31 2.33 -8.61 1.25
CA ALA A 31 3.64 -8.48 1.88
C ALA A 31 3.52 -8.50 3.41
N ASP A 32 4.57 -8.98 4.08
CA ASP A 32 4.76 -8.84 5.52
C ASP A 32 5.12 -7.39 5.89
N LEU A 33 4.41 -6.81 6.87
CA LEU A 33 4.68 -5.44 7.32
C LEU A 33 6.11 -5.28 7.85
N ASP A 34 6.62 -6.28 8.55
CA ASP A 34 7.97 -6.24 9.13
C ASP A 34 9.09 -6.30 8.07
N SER A 35 8.74 -6.67 6.83
CA SER A 35 9.68 -6.66 5.69
C SER A 35 9.66 -5.35 4.90
N LEU A 36 8.71 -4.45 5.19
CA LEU A 36 8.59 -3.18 4.48
C LEU A 36 9.55 -2.14 5.08
N ILE A 37 10.33 -1.51 4.20
CA ILE A 37 11.14 -0.34 4.54
C ILE A 37 10.39 0.89 4.04
N HIS A 38 10.10 1.83 4.94
CA HIS A 38 9.51 3.13 4.60
C HIS A 38 10.59 4.21 4.63
N PRO A 39 11.32 4.43 3.52
CA PRO A 39 12.28 5.52 3.46
C PRO A 39 11.55 6.85 3.64
N VAL A 40 12.15 7.79 4.38
CA VAL A 40 11.64 9.15 4.46
C VAL A 40 11.86 9.80 3.09
N THR A 41 10.78 9.93 2.31
CA THR A 41 10.81 10.60 1.01
C THR A 41 10.13 11.97 1.14
N GLY A 42 10.87 13.03 0.86
CA GLY A 42 10.43 14.42 0.98
C GLY A 42 11.27 15.20 1.96
N ALA A 43 11.84 16.32 1.52
CA ALA A 43 12.45 17.27 2.43
C ALA A 43 11.32 17.94 3.22
N ARG A 44 11.31 17.78 4.55
CA ARG A 44 10.51 18.64 5.42
C ARG A 44 11.29 19.96 5.58
N THR A 45 11.27 20.80 4.55
CA THR A 45 11.68 22.21 4.64
C THR A 45 10.57 23.05 5.25
#